data_AF-A0A2A4FFA9-F1
#
_entry.id   AF-A0A2A4FFA9-F1
#
_cell.length_a   1.000
_cell.length_b   1.000
_cell.length_c   1.000
_cell.angle_alpha   90.00
_cell.angle_beta   90.00
_cell.angle_gamma   90.00
#
_symmetry.space_group_name_H-M   'P 1'
#
loop_
_entity.id
_entity.type
_entity.pdbx_description
1 polymer ?
#
loop_
_entity_poly.entity_id
_entity_poly.type
_entity_poly.pdbx_seq_one_letter_code
_entity_poly.pdbx_strand_id
1 'polypeptide(L)'
;MGPVLCHRHGFRFFRRASTGIGARIRTRGRFAPGELVKVSLDRPKGSKIAWMLRADLDAHQVDAKYVDNVAHVTAFPQIAALERAWTPVCPACLDELLVRSGEVPDSPTSDAQAFDTAIVAEGVTCSGSLAQCELHGLIVPTRSSPDIEEAILTIGVLREVRVVRVVDASVAHEPVYWFDEAFLRNVFGPGIEIVESTFRLESREAFVKLWNEGERVCPVCLREVLLRSGVVGAEKPA
;
A
#
# COMPACT_ATOMS: atom_id res chain seq x y z
N MET A 1 9.09 -9.24 -10.47
CA MET A 1 8.47 -8.73 -9.23
C MET A 1 7.23 -9.55 -8.99
N GLY A 2 7.05 -10.06 -7.77
CA GLY A 2 5.78 -10.67 -7.37
C GLY A 2 4.64 -9.64 -7.36
N PRO A 3 3.38 -10.07 -7.21
CA PRO A 3 2.27 -9.17 -7.09
C PRO A 3 2.43 -8.27 -5.85
N VAL A 4 2.03 -7.01 -5.98
CA VAL A 4 2.00 -6.02 -4.90
C VAL A 4 0.55 -5.63 -4.63
N LEU A 5 0.22 -5.30 -3.39
CA LEU A 5 -1.12 -4.85 -3.03
C LEU A 5 -1.37 -3.42 -3.50
N CYS A 6 -2.42 -3.22 -4.30
CA CYS A 6 -3.04 -1.93 -4.53
C CYS A 6 -4.24 -1.78 -3.59
N HIS A 7 -4.33 -0.65 -2.89
CA HIS A 7 -5.45 -0.35 -1.99
C HIS A 7 -6.83 -0.33 -2.66
N ARG A 8 -6.90 -0.15 -3.97
CA ARG A 8 -8.18 -0.13 -4.69
C ARG A 8 -8.48 -1.41 -5.45
N HIS A 9 -7.45 -2.06 -5.97
CA HIS A 9 -7.58 -3.17 -6.92
C HIS A 9 -7.06 -4.51 -6.37
N GLY A 10 -6.49 -4.55 -5.17
CA GLY A 10 -5.94 -5.76 -4.58
C GLY A 10 -4.56 -6.12 -5.17
N PHE A 11 -4.19 -7.39 -5.10
CA PHE A 11 -2.91 -7.86 -5.64
C PHE A 11 -2.84 -7.69 -7.17
N ARG A 12 -1.79 -7.02 -7.64
CA ARG A 12 -1.54 -6.75 -9.07
C ARG A 12 -0.06 -6.88 -9.42
N PHE A 13 0.23 -7.17 -10.68
CA PHE A 13 1.56 -7.01 -11.25
C PHE A 13 1.75 -5.55 -11.67
N PHE A 14 2.56 -4.82 -10.91
CA PHE A 14 2.71 -3.38 -11.11
C PHE A 14 3.52 -3.07 -12.38
N ARG A 15 3.09 -2.05 -13.12
CA ARG A 15 3.81 -1.48 -14.26
C ARG A 15 4.82 -0.46 -13.79
N ARG A 16 5.73 -0.04 -14.66
CA ARG A 16 6.66 1.07 -14.39
C ARG A 16 6.12 2.36 -14.99
N ALA A 17 6.30 3.46 -14.28
CA ALA A 17 5.99 4.81 -14.74
C ALA A 17 6.91 5.82 -14.03
N SER A 18 6.92 7.07 -14.48
CA SER A 18 7.60 8.17 -13.76
C SER A 18 7.09 8.34 -12.32
N THR A 19 7.92 8.91 -11.44
CA THR A 19 7.55 9.23 -10.05
C THR A 19 6.37 10.20 -9.97
N GLY A 20 6.30 11.18 -10.87
CA GLY A 20 5.20 12.14 -10.94
C GLY A 20 3.86 11.48 -11.23
N ILE A 21 3.83 10.47 -12.11
CA ILE A 21 2.63 9.64 -12.33
C ILE A 21 2.23 8.90 -11.06
N GLY A 22 3.18 8.25 -10.38
CA GLY A 22 2.90 7.56 -9.11
C GLY A 22 2.33 8.49 -8.04
N ALA A 23 2.84 9.72 -7.95
CA ALA A 23 2.32 10.75 -7.05
C ALA A 23 0.91 11.21 -7.44
N ARG A 24 0.65 11.38 -8.73
CA ARG A 24 -0.67 11.80 -9.23
C ARG A 24 -1.73 10.73 -9.04
N ILE A 25 -1.38 9.45 -9.20
CA ILE A 25 -2.26 8.31 -8.87
C ILE A 25 -2.68 8.36 -7.40
N ARG A 26 -1.75 8.59 -6.47
CA ARG A 26 -2.06 8.66 -5.03
C ARG A 26 -3.07 9.76 -4.67
N THR A 27 -3.01 10.88 -5.37
CA THR A 27 -3.92 12.02 -5.16
C THR A 27 -5.15 11.97 -6.06
N ARG A 28 -5.28 10.92 -6.89
CA ARG A 28 -6.33 10.75 -7.90
C ARG A 28 -6.55 11.97 -8.79
N GLY A 29 -5.48 12.74 -9.03
CA GLY A 29 -5.56 13.92 -9.87
C GLY A 29 -5.61 13.55 -11.36
N ARG A 30 -5.49 14.58 -12.19
CA ARG A 30 -5.34 14.47 -13.64
C ARG A 30 -4.18 15.34 -14.10
N PHE A 31 -3.68 15.07 -15.29
CA PHE A 31 -2.76 15.93 -15.98
C PHE A 31 -3.48 16.76 -17.05
N ALA A 32 -2.92 17.91 -17.39
CA ALA A 32 -3.35 18.70 -18.52
C ALA A 32 -2.90 18.04 -19.84
N PRO A 33 -3.60 18.33 -20.96
CA PRO A 33 -3.20 17.82 -22.26
C PRO A 33 -1.74 18.12 -22.58
N GLY A 34 -1.02 17.11 -23.05
CA GLY A 34 0.39 17.25 -23.42
C GLY A 34 1.38 17.20 -22.26
N GLU A 35 0.97 17.08 -21.00
CA GLU A 35 1.92 16.87 -19.90
C GLU A 35 2.49 15.44 -19.85
N LEU A 36 1.83 14.49 -20.52
CA LEU A 36 2.21 13.09 -20.56
C LEU A 36 2.90 12.72 -21.87
N VAL A 37 3.76 11.70 -21.79
CA VAL A 37 4.46 11.11 -22.93
C VAL A 37 4.68 9.61 -22.69
N LYS A 38 4.45 8.80 -23.73
CA LYS A 38 4.90 7.41 -23.76
C LYS A 38 6.39 7.39 -24.10
N VAL A 39 7.17 6.68 -23.30
CA VAL A 39 8.61 6.52 -23.51
C VAL A 39 8.90 5.07 -23.82
N SER A 40 9.47 4.82 -25.00
CA SER A 40 9.99 3.53 -25.41
C SER A 40 11.49 3.48 -25.19
N LEU A 41 11.93 2.58 -24.31
CA LEU A 41 13.34 2.27 -24.12
C LEU A 41 13.74 1.16 -25.08
N ASP A 42 14.29 1.55 -26.22
CA ASP A 42 14.56 0.63 -27.31
C ASP A 42 15.87 -0.12 -27.08
N ARG A 43 15.79 -1.45 -27.10
CA ARG A 43 16.95 -2.35 -26.95
C ARG A 43 16.95 -3.39 -28.06
N PRO A 44 18.13 -3.97 -28.39
CA PRO A 44 18.23 -4.98 -29.43
C PRO A 44 17.30 -6.20 -29.26
N LYS A 45 16.94 -6.55 -28.02
CA LYS A 45 16.09 -7.71 -27.70
C LYS A 45 14.63 -7.37 -27.41
N GLY A 46 14.24 -6.11 -27.61
CA GLY A 46 12.88 -5.64 -27.37
C GLY A 46 12.83 -4.35 -26.56
N SER A 47 11.76 -3.58 -26.76
CA SER A 47 11.55 -2.30 -26.10
C SER A 47 10.72 -2.44 -24.84
N LYS A 48 10.98 -1.56 -23.86
CA LYS A 48 10.11 -1.38 -22.70
C LYS A 48 9.40 -0.05 -22.81
N ILE A 49 8.08 -0.07 -22.69
CA ILE A 49 7.25 1.14 -22.76
C ILE A 49 6.79 1.50 -21.36
N ALA A 50 6.88 2.79 -21.03
CA ALA A 50 6.30 3.34 -19.81
C ALA A 50 5.76 4.75 -20.06
N TRP A 51 4.80 5.16 -19.23
CA TRP A 51 4.34 6.55 -19.22
C TRP A 51 5.22 7.41 -18.33
N MET A 52 5.46 8.64 -18.75
CA MET A 52 6.19 9.65 -18.01
C MET A 52 5.53 11.02 -18.11
N LEU A 53 5.84 11.90 -17.16
CA LEU A 53 5.67 13.33 -17.38
C LEU A 53 6.71 13.83 -18.37
N ARG A 54 6.32 14.74 -19.27
CA ARG A 54 7.26 15.42 -20.16
C ARG A 54 8.33 16.17 -19.38
N ALA A 55 7.95 16.89 -18.34
CA ALA A 55 8.89 17.59 -17.47
C ALA A 55 9.93 16.64 -16.84
N ASP A 56 9.52 15.42 -16.43
CA ASP A 56 10.45 14.42 -15.91
C ASP A 56 11.40 13.93 -17.00
N LEU A 57 10.90 13.72 -18.22
CA LEU A 57 11.71 13.31 -19.38
C LEU A 57 12.72 14.40 -19.77
N ASP A 58 12.29 15.66 -19.82
CA ASP A 58 13.10 16.82 -20.16
C ASP A 58 14.21 17.05 -19.12
N ALA A 59 13.91 16.85 -17.83
CA ALA A 59 14.89 16.93 -16.75
C ALA A 59 16.03 15.91 -16.90
N HIS A 60 15.77 14.78 -17.56
CA HIS A 60 16.80 13.79 -17.88
C HIS A 60 17.63 14.12 -19.12
N GLN A 61 17.28 15.18 -19.87
CA GLN A 61 17.99 15.65 -21.06
C GLN A 61 18.27 14.50 -22.06
N VAL A 62 17.27 13.64 -22.26
CA VAL A 62 17.42 12.48 -23.12
C VAL A 62 17.36 12.88 -24.59
N ASP A 63 18.16 12.20 -25.41
CA ASP A 63 18.09 12.35 -26.85
C ASP A 63 17.07 11.33 -27.38
N ALA A 64 15.83 11.78 -27.53
CA ALA A 64 14.70 10.94 -27.91
C ALA A 64 14.23 11.24 -29.33
N LYS A 65 14.03 10.19 -30.12
CA LYS A 65 13.34 10.29 -31.41
C LYS A 65 11.84 10.14 -31.19
N TYR A 66 11.05 11.09 -31.67
CA TYR A 66 9.59 11.01 -31.56
C TYR A 66 8.98 10.31 -32.79
N VAL A 67 8.19 9.27 -32.55
CA VAL A 67 7.39 8.56 -33.56
C VAL A 67 6.00 8.34 -32.98
N ASP A 68 4.95 8.80 -33.66
CA ASP A 68 3.55 8.64 -33.22
C ASP A 68 3.31 9.07 -31.75
N ASN A 69 3.90 10.21 -31.35
CA ASN A 69 3.88 10.74 -29.98
C ASN A 69 4.55 9.87 -28.90
N VAL A 70 5.32 8.86 -29.30
CA VAL A 70 6.18 8.06 -28.43
C VAL A 70 7.61 8.57 -28.52
N ALA A 71 8.23 8.81 -27.36
CA ALA A 71 9.64 9.17 -27.25
C ALA A 71 10.50 7.89 -27.22
N HIS A 72 11.24 7.63 -28.30
CA HIS A 72 12.14 6.50 -28.44
C HIS A 72 13.55 6.87 -27.98
N VAL A 73 14.03 6.20 -26.93
CA VAL A 73 15.37 6.38 -26.37
C VAL A 73 16.18 5.12 -26.64
N THR A 74 17.31 5.27 -27.32
CA THR A 74 18.19 4.16 -27.75
C THR A 74 19.52 4.14 -27.01
N ALA A 75 19.97 5.29 -26.47
CA ALA A 75 21.24 5.39 -25.78
C ALA A 75 21.21 4.65 -24.43
N PHE A 76 22.03 3.60 -24.30
CA PHE A 76 22.07 2.74 -23.10
C PHE A 76 22.23 3.51 -21.76
N PRO A 77 23.10 4.54 -21.64
CA PRO A 77 23.21 5.31 -20.41
C PRO A 77 21.92 6.04 -20.02
N GLN A 78 21.21 6.60 -21.00
CA GLN A 78 19.95 7.32 -20.80
C GLN A 78 18.82 6.35 -20.47
N ILE A 79 18.75 5.21 -21.15
CA ILE A 79 17.84 4.10 -20.82
C ILE A 79 17.99 3.69 -19.35
N ALA A 80 19.24 3.48 -18.89
CA ALA A 80 19.51 3.09 -17.51
C ALA A 80 19.13 4.18 -16.49
N ALA A 81 19.32 5.46 -16.84
CA ALA A 81 18.89 6.58 -16.01
C ALA A 81 17.36 6.61 -15.86
N LEU A 82 16.62 6.47 -16.96
CA LEU A 82 15.16 6.45 -16.96
C LEU A 82 14.60 5.23 -16.19
N GLU A 83 15.14 4.03 -16.40
CA GLU A 83 14.69 2.83 -15.66
C GLU A 83 14.84 2.98 -14.14
N ARG A 84 15.91 3.65 -13.68
CA ARG A 84 16.13 3.92 -12.25
C ARG A 84 15.16 4.97 -11.69
N ALA A 85 14.73 5.91 -12.52
CA ALA A 85 13.76 6.93 -12.14
C ALA A 85 12.32 6.39 -12.07
N TRP A 86 12.05 5.20 -12.62
CA TRP A 86 10.69 4.67 -12.66
C TRP A 86 10.23 4.00 -11.37
N THR A 87 9.03 4.35 -10.95
CA THR A 87 8.35 3.79 -9.78
C THR A 87 7.32 2.72 -10.22
N PRO A 88 7.07 1.69 -9.40
CA PRO A 88 6.00 0.73 -9.68
C PRO A 88 4.62 1.38 -9.44
N VAL A 89 3.68 1.19 -10.37
CA VAL A 89 2.30 1.68 -10.28
C VAL A 89 1.30 0.57 -10.58
N CYS A 90 0.14 0.60 -9.94
CA CYS A 90 -0.95 -0.31 -10.26
C CYS A 90 -1.40 -0.06 -11.70
N PRO A 91 -1.49 -1.10 -12.57
CA PRO A 91 -1.90 -0.92 -13.97
C PRO A 91 -3.29 -0.28 -14.08
N ALA A 92 -4.27 -0.74 -13.31
CA ALA A 92 -5.63 -0.20 -13.38
C ALA A 92 -5.71 1.27 -12.91
N CYS A 93 -4.94 1.65 -11.88
CA CYS A 93 -4.86 3.06 -11.45
C CYS A 93 -4.14 3.93 -12.49
N LEU A 94 -3.16 3.37 -13.21
CA LEU A 94 -2.50 4.06 -14.31
C LEU A 94 -3.50 4.28 -15.45
N ASP A 95 -4.22 3.24 -15.86
CA ASP A 95 -5.20 3.33 -16.94
C ASP A 95 -6.30 4.36 -16.60
N GLU A 96 -6.80 4.38 -15.37
CA GLU A 96 -7.71 5.42 -14.85
C GLU A 96 -7.13 6.83 -14.99
N LEU A 97 -5.88 7.04 -14.54
CA LEU A 97 -5.22 8.35 -14.63
C LEU A 97 -5.06 8.80 -16.08
N LEU A 98 -4.71 7.89 -16.98
CA LEU A 98 -4.56 8.18 -18.41
C LEU A 98 -5.89 8.64 -19.01
N VAL A 99 -6.97 7.89 -18.79
CA VAL A 99 -8.32 8.25 -19.26
C VAL A 99 -8.74 9.63 -18.72
N ARG A 100 -8.54 9.90 -17.42
CA ARG A 100 -8.83 11.20 -16.80
C ARG A 100 -8.02 12.36 -17.38
N SER A 101 -6.84 12.06 -17.93
CA SER A 101 -5.94 13.02 -18.54
C SER A 101 -6.14 13.13 -20.07
N GLY A 102 -7.14 12.44 -20.63
CA GLY A 102 -7.42 12.45 -22.07
C GLY A 102 -6.51 11.55 -22.90
N GLU A 103 -5.77 10.64 -22.27
CA GLU A 103 -4.88 9.69 -22.91
C GLU A 103 -5.54 8.32 -23.10
N VAL A 104 -5.05 7.53 -24.06
CA VAL A 104 -5.55 6.17 -24.34
C VAL A 104 -4.61 5.12 -23.71
N PRO A 105 -5.07 4.37 -22.69
CA PRO A 105 -4.32 3.25 -22.15
C PRO A 105 -4.15 2.12 -23.17
N ASP A 106 -3.08 1.33 -23.04
CA ASP A 106 -2.86 0.16 -23.92
C ASP A 106 -3.90 -0.96 -23.69
N SER A 107 -4.58 -0.94 -22.54
CA SER A 107 -5.65 -1.86 -22.19
C SER A 107 -6.72 -1.04 -21.46
N PRO A 108 -7.64 -0.38 -22.19
CA PRO A 108 -8.56 0.58 -21.59
C PRO A 108 -9.47 -0.09 -20.57
N THR A 109 -9.50 0.47 -19.36
CA THR A 109 -10.55 0.20 -18.39
C THR A 109 -11.85 0.86 -18.86
N SER A 110 -13.00 0.36 -18.40
CA SER A 110 -14.28 0.98 -18.77
C SER A 110 -14.39 2.40 -18.19
N ASP A 111 -15.12 3.30 -18.87
CA ASP A 111 -15.36 4.66 -18.38
C ASP A 111 -15.94 4.66 -16.96
N ALA A 112 -16.83 3.71 -16.65
CA ALA A 112 -17.37 3.52 -15.31
C ALA A 112 -16.25 3.34 -14.27
N GLN A 113 -15.22 2.54 -14.55
CA GLN A 113 -14.08 2.35 -13.64
C GLN A 113 -13.14 3.56 -13.58
N ALA A 114 -12.98 4.28 -14.70
CA ALA A 114 -12.14 5.47 -14.77
C ALA A 114 -12.70 6.64 -13.93
N PHE A 115 -14.03 6.77 -13.86
CA PHE A 115 -14.70 7.82 -13.09
C PHE A 115 -15.25 7.36 -11.74
N ASP A 116 -15.26 6.06 -11.47
CA ASP A 116 -15.66 5.51 -10.17
C ASP A 116 -14.85 6.18 -9.05
N THR A 117 -15.53 6.77 -8.07
CA THR A 117 -14.90 7.48 -6.95
C THR A 117 -14.70 6.60 -5.72
N ALA A 118 -15.18 5.36 -5.73
CA ALA A 118 -15.09 4.43 -4.62
C ALA A 118 -13.64 4.19 -4.20
N ILE A 119 -13.49 3.97 -2.89
CA ILE A 119 -12.20 3.67 -2.25
C ILE A 119 -11.67 2.32 -2.73
N VAL A 120 -12.56 1.34 -2.86
CA VAL A 120 -12.31 0.03 -3.47
C VAL A 120 -13.09 -0.03 -4.77
N ALA A 121 -12.44 -0.48 -5.85
CA ALA A 121 -13.10 -0.59 -7.15
C ALA A 121 -14.20 -1.65 -7.12
N GLU A 122 -15.29 -1.38 -7.85
CA GLU A 122 -16.39 -2.33 -8.01
C GLU A 122 -15.90 -3.67 -8.59
N GLY A 123 -16.47 -4.78 -8.09
CA GLY A 123 -16.14 -6.13 -8.54
C GLY A 123 -14.85 -6.71 -7.96
N VAL A 124 -14.14 -6.01 -7.08
CA VAL A 124 -12.99 -6.58 -6.38
C VAL A 124 -13.45 -7.46 -5.22
N THR A 125 -13.27 -8.78 -5.35
CA THR A 125 -13.58 -9.72 -4.28
C THR A 125 -12.56 -9.61 -3.14
N CYS A 126 -13.01 -9.23 -1.95
CA CYS A 126 -12.25 -9.38 -0.73
C CYS A 126 -12.30 -10.85 -0.29
N SER A 127 -11.37 -11.69 -0.75
CA SER A 127 -11.27 -13.08 -0.28
C SER A 127 -9.90 -13.38 0.32
N GLY A 128 -9.87 -14.34 1.25
CA GLY A 128 -8.65 -14.79 1.92
C GLY A 128 -8.06 -13.75 2.87
N SER A 129 -6.81 -13.37 2.62
CA SER A 129 -5.99 -12.53 3.51
C SER A 129 -6.30 -11.03 3.45
N LEU A 130 -7.15 -10.57 2.53
CA LEU A 130 -7.50 -9.14 2.41
C LEU A 130 -8.76 -8.79 3.20
N ALA A 131 -8.83 -7.54 3.63
CA ALA A 131 -10.05 -6.93 4.18
C ALA A 131 -10.23 -5.52 3.61
N GLN A 132 -11.47 -5.05 3.59
CA GLN A 132 -11.81 -3.69 3.22
C GLN A 132 -11.79 -2.79 4.45
N CYS A 133 -11.13 -1.64 4.31
CA CYS A 133 -11.17 -0.53 5.26
C CYS A 133 -11.82 0.67 4.58
N GLU A 134 -12.83 1.26 5.22
CA GLU A 134 -13.57 2.41 4.70
C GLU A 134 -12.76 3.70 4.57
N LEU A 135 -11.51 3.71 5.06
CA LEU A 135 -10.60 4.87 4.94
C LEU A 135 -9.41 4.58 4.01
N HIS A 136 -8.91 3.34 4.05
CA HIS A 136 -7.64 2.97 3.40
C HIS A 136 -7.82 1.94 2.26
N GLY A 137 -9.05 1.54 1.96
CA GLY A 137 -9.38 0.54 0.96
C GLY A 137 -8.96 -0.87 1.36
N LEU A 138 -8.52 -1.64 0.37
CA LEU A 138 -8.01 -3.00 0.55
C LEU A 138 -6.70 -2.98 1.30
N ILE A 139 -6.67 -3.77 2.37
CA ILE A 139 -5.52 -3.92 3.25
C ILE A 139 -5.25 -5.40 3.53
N VAL A 140 -4.01 -5.71 3.86
CA VAL A 140 -3.71 -6.92 4.63
C VAL A 140 -3.93 -6.55 6.10
N PRO A 141 -4.97 -7.09 6.76
CA PRO A 141 -5.25 -6.74 8.14
C PRO A 141 -4.22 -7.36 9.07
N THR A 142 -4.01 -6.67 10.19
CA THR A 142 -3.34 -7.23 11.37
C THR A 142 -4.40 -7.66 12.39
N ARG A 143 -3.97 -8.13 13.56
CA ARG A 143 -4.85 -8.46 14.68
C ARG A 143 -4.63 -7.52 15.85
N SER A 144 -5.72 -7.17 16.52
CA SER A 144 -5.70 -6.43 17.77
C SER A 144 -6.85 -6.88 18.66
N SER A 145 -7.02 -6.26 19.83
CA SER A 145 -8.10 -6.61 20.73
C SER A 145 -9.41 -5.86 20.42
N PRO A 146 -10.58 -6.36 20.86
CA PRO A 146 -11.88 -5.74 20.58
C PRO A 146 -11.98 -4.27 20.98
N ASP A 147 -11.44 -3.87 22.13
CA ASP A 147 -11.47 -2.46 22.58
C ASP A 147 -10.69 -1.54 21.63
N ILE A 148 -9.59 -2.04 21.05
CA ILE A 148 -8.79 -1.30 20.08
C ILE A 148 -9.52 -1.23 18.73
N GLU A 149 -10.16 -2.32 18.30
CA GLU A 149 -11.03 -2.32 17.13
C GLU A 149 -12.17 -1.30 17.29
N GLU A 150 -12.86 -1.30 18.43
CA GLU A 150 -13.94 -0.35 18.71
C GLU A 150 -13.44 1.10 18.66
N ALA A 151 -12.27 1.39 19.23
CA ALA A 151 -11.63 2.70 19.13
C ALA A 151 -11.30 3.08 17.67
N ILE A 152 -10.92 2.12 16.82
CA ILE A 152 -10.71 2.34 15.38
C ILE A 152 -12.04 2.69 14.69
N LEU A 153 -13.08 1.88 14.92
CA LEU A 153 -14.39 2.05 14.28
C LEU A 153 -15.07 3.35 14.68
N THR A 154 -14.89 3.79 15.93
CA THR A 154 -15.47 5.02 16.47
C THR A 154 -14.57 6.25 16.29
N ILE A 155 -13.39 6.10 15.68
CA ILE A 155 -12.37 7.18 15.54
C ILE A 155 -12.00 7.76 16.93
N GLY A 156 -12.08 6.93 17.97
CA GLY A 156 -11.87 7.30 19.37
C GLY A 156 -10.41 7.26 19.81
N VAL A 157 -10.24 7.21 21.13
CA VAL A 157 -8.94 7.07 21.82
C VAL A 157 -9.05 6.08 22.98
N LEU A 158 -7.95 5.41 23.29
CA LEU A 158 -7.84 4.41 24.34
C LEU A 158 -7.56 5.07 25.69
N ARG A 159 -8.61 5.48 26.42
CA ARG A 159 -8.46 6.25 27.67
C ARG A 159 -8.27 5.40 28.93
N GLU A 160 -8.99 4.29 29.02
CA GLU A 160 -9.00 3.41 30.20
C GLU A 160 -8.44 2.02 29.89
N VAL A 161 -7.85 1.88 28.70
CA VAL A 161 -7.36 0.62 28.16
C VAL A 161 -5.84 0.61 28.28
N ARG A 162 -5.29 -0.32 29.07
CA ARG A 162 -3.84 -0.51 29.16
C ARG A 162 -3.34 -1.26 27.94
N VAL A 163 -2.75 -0.52 27.01
CA VAL A 163 -2.18 -1.06 25.78
C VAL A 163 -0.83 -1.73 26.08
N VAL A 164 -0.66 -2.94 25.55
CA VAL A 164 0.53 -3.78 25.71
C VAL A 164 1.16 -4.02 24.34
N ARG A 165 2.47 -3.84 24.29
CA ARG A 165 3.31 -4.22 23.15
C ARG A 165 3.53 -5.72 23.20
N VAL A 166 3.03 -6.45 22.19
CA VAL A 166 3.23 -7.90 22.07
C VAL A 166 4.33 -8.16 21.06
N VAL A 167 5.33 -8.94 21.44
CA VAL A 167 6.46 -9.32 20.58
C VAL A 167 6.40 -10.82 20.32
N ASP A 168 6.30 -11.21 19.05
CA ASP A 168 6.40 -12.63 18.65
C ASP A 168 7.88 -13.06 18.57
N ALA A 169 8.42 -13.50 19.70
CA ALA A 169 9.79 -13.98 19.81
C ALA A 169 10.00 -15.36 19.16
N SER A 170 8.93 -16.01 18.69
CA SER A 170 9.02 -17.31 18.02
C SER A 170 9.61 -17.25 16.61
N VAL A 171 9.77 -16.05 16.05
CA VAL A 171 10.32 -15.82 14.70
C VAL A 171 11.45 -14.78 14.72
N ALA A 172 12.44 -14.96 13.83
CA ALA A 172 13.70 -14.21 13.87
C ALA A 172 13.59 -12.67 13.77
N HIS A 173 12.50 -12.16 13.19
CA HIS A 173 12.29 -10.72 13.05
C HIS A 173 11.55 -10.07 14.22
N GLU A 174 11.12 -10.86 15.20
CA GLU A 174 10.39 -10.42 16.39
C GLU A 174 9.28 -9.37 16.09
N PRO A 175 8.29 -9.70 15.23
CA PRO A 175 7.28 -8.74 14.84
C PRO A 175 6.46 -8.27 16.06
N VAL A 176 6.06 -7.00 15.98
CA VAL A 176 5.40 -6.28 17.07
C VAL A 176 3.92 -6.07 16.75
N TYR A 177 3.09 -6.36 17.74
CA TYR A 177 1.64 -6.18 17.72
C TYR A 177 1.18 -5.40 18.96
N TRP A 178 -0.08 -4.97 18.95
CA TRP A 178 -0.64 -4.14 20.01
C TRP A 178 -2.00 -4.70 20.41
N PHE A 179 -2.16 -4.97 21.70
CA PHE A 179 -3.36 -5.52 22.31
C PHE A 179 -3.58 -4.85 23.66
N ASP A 180 -4.81 -4.85 24.18
CA ASP A 180 -5.02 -4.47 25.57
C ASP A 180 -4.67 -5.60 26.55
N GLU A 181 -4.28 -5.22 27.76
CA GLU A 181 -3.88 -6.16 28.81
C GLU A 181 -5.01 -7.09 29.26
N ALA A 182 -6.25 -6.59 29.34
CA ALA A 182 -7.38 -7.39 29.84
C ALA A 182 -7.67 -8.55 28.88
N PHE A 183 -7.64 -8.28 27.58
CA PHE A 183 -7.72 -9.27 26.52
C PHE A 183 -6.59 -10.29 26.61
N LEU A 184 -5.34 -9.85 26.76
CA LEU A 184 -4.21 -10.78 26.91
C LEU A 184 -4.35 -11.70 28.12
N ARG A 185 -4.78 -11.16 29.27
CA ARG A 185 -5.04 -11.96 30.49
C ARG A 185 -6.24 -12.89 30.32
N ASN A 186 -7.24 -12.52 29.52
CA ASN A 186 -8.34 -13.42 29.18
C ASN A 186 -7.86 -14.59 28.31
N VAL A 187 -7.04 -14.32 27.29
CA VAL A 187 -6.54 -15.34 26.36
C VAL A 187 -5.54 -16.30 27.03
N PHE A 188 -4.58 -15.77 27.81
CA PHE A 188 -3.47 -16.57 28.36
C PHE A 188 -3.58 -16.86 29.85
N GLY A 189 -4.56 -16.28 30.54
CA GLY A 189 -4.77 -16.40 31.97
C GLY A 189 -4.15 -15.24 32.78
N PRO A 190 -4.57 -15.06 34.03
CA PRO A 190 -4.16 -13.93 34.87
C PRO A 190 -2.68 -13.97 35.26
N GLY A 191 -1.99 -15.10 35.11
CA GLY A 191 -0.60 -15.30 35.53
C GLY A 191 0.47 -14.87 34.52
N ILE A 192 0.08 -14.30 33.37
CA ILE A 192 1.07 -13.84 32.39
C ILE A 192 1.93 -12.69 32.94
N GLU A 193 3.22 -12.77 32.65
CA GLU A 193 4.19 -11.74 33.00
C GLU A 193 4.22 -10.68 31.89
N ILE A 194 3.82 -9.46 32.25
CA ILE A 194 3.89 -8.29 31.37
C ILE A 194 4.86 -7.31 32.02
N VAL A 195 6.03 -7.18 31.42
CA VAL A 195 7.13 -6.36 31.93
C VAL A 195 7.13 -5.04 31.17
N GLU A 196 7.02 -3.91 31.86
CA GLU A 196 7.04 -2.57 31.25
C GLU A 196 6.04 -2.43 30.07
N SER A 197 4.83 -2.98 30.22
CA SER A 197 3.81 -3.02 29.16
C SER A 197 4.24 -3.76 27.89
N THR A 198 5.18 -4.71 28.02
CA THR A 198 5.60 -5.62 26.96
C THR A 198 5.29 -7.06 27.35
N PHE A 199 4.72 -7.81 26.42
CA PHE A 199 4.47 -9.24 26.54
C PHE A 199 5.19 -9.98 25.40
N ARG A 200 6.00 -10.98 25.74
CA ARG A 200 6.76 -11.75 24.75
C ARG A 200 6.14 -13.13 24.56
N LEU A 201 5.85 -13.46 23.31
CA LEU A 201 5.35 -14.77 22.90
C LEU A 201 6.53 -15.62 22.43
N GLU A 202 6.92 -16.58 23.25
CA GLU A 202 8.10 -17.43 22.98
C GLU A 202 7.78 -18.65 22.09
N SER A 203 6.50 -18.93 21.81
CA SER A 203 6.10 -20.08 20.99
C SER A 203 5.12 -19.72 19.88
N ARG A 204 5.23 -20.45 18.77
CA ARG A 204 4.34 -20.30 17.62
C ARG A 204 2.88 -20.63 17.97
N GLU A 205 2.67 -21.58 18.88
CA GLU A 205 1.36 -21.99 19.35
C GLU A 205 0.66 -20.86 20.13
N ALA A 206 1.41 -20.15 20.98
CA ALA A 206 0.90 -18.99 21.70
C ALA A 206 0.54 -17.85 20.73
N PHE A 207 1.38 -17.61 19.72
CA PHE A 207 1.06 -16.66 18.65
C PHE A 207 -0.22 -17.04 17.90
N VAL A 208 -0.35 -18.30 17.45
CA VAL A 208 -1.54 -18.75 16.71
C VAL A 208 -2.80 -18.62 17.57
N LYS A 209 -2.71 -18.94 18.86
CA LYS A 209 -3.81 -18.75 19.82
C LYS A 209 -4.23 -17.27 19.87
N LEU A 210 -3.30 -16.35 20.12
CA LEU A 210 -3.59 -14.91 20.13
C LEU A 210 -4.18 -14.43 18.80
N TRP A 211 -3.61 -14.89 17.68
CA TRP A 211 -3.98 -14.44 16.34
C TRP A 211 -5.38 -14.89 15.93
N ASN A 212 -5.84 -16.03 16.44
CA ASN A 212 -7.18 -16.56 16.19
C ASN A 212 -8.26 -15.87 17.04
N GLU A 213 -7.90 -15.42 18.25
CA GLU A 213 -8.82 -14.72 19.17
C GLU A 213 -8.92 -13.21 18.89
N GLY A 214 -7.91 -12.60 18.27
CA GLY A 214 -7.89 -11.17 17.99
C GLY A 214 -8.78 -10.75 16.81
N GLU A 215 -9.16 -9.48 16.77
CA GLU A 215 -9.99 -8.90 15.71
C GLU A 215 -9.18 -8.38 14.53
N ARG A 216 -9.73 -8.45 13.31
CA ARG A 216 -9.04 -8.00 12.09
C ARG A 216 -9.12 -6.48 11.99
N VAL A 217 -7.98 -5.81 12.12
CA VAL A 217 -7.93 -4.35 12.04
C VAL A 217 -7.04 -3.85 10.90
N CYS A 218 -7.37 -2.67 10.36
CA CYS A 218 -6.51 -1.96 9.41
C CYS A 218 -5.21 -1.52 10.12
N PRO A 219 -4.01 -1.91 9.65
CA PRO A 219 -2.75 -1.51 10.29
C PRO A 219 -2.53 0.01 10.32
N VAL A 220 -3.04 0.73 9.32
CA VAL A 220 -2.96 2.19 9.25
C VAL A 220 -3.86 2.85 10.30
N CYS A 221 -5.14 2.44 10.37
CA CYS A 221 -6.05 2.94 11.40
C CYS A 221 -5.55 2.60 12.81
N LEU A 222 -5.02 1.40 13.02
CA LEU A 222 -4.42 0.98 14.28
C LEU A 222 -3.30 1.94 14.70
N ARG A 223 -2.35 2.20 13.80
CA ARG A 223 -1.26 3.15 14.06
C ARG A 223 -1.80 4.53 14.44
N GLU A 224 -2.79 5.04 13.72
CA GLU A 224 -3.38 6.34 14.01
C GLU A 224 -4.08 6.38 15.37
N VAL A 225 -4.83 5.35 15.74
CA VAL A 225 -5.50 5.27 17.06
C VAL A 225 -4.47 5.20 18.18
N LEU A 226 -3.42 4.38 18.03
CA LEU A 226 -2.34 4.28 19.01
C LEU A 226 -1.63 5.63 19.22
N LEU A 227 -1.30 6.33 18.12
CA LEU A 227 -0.68 7.65 18.19
C LEU A 227 -1.58 8.69 18.84
N ARG A 228 -2.87 8.75 18.47
CA ARG A 228 -3.86 9.63 19.10
C ARG A 228 -4.07 9.34 20.59
N SER A 229 -3.84 8.10 21.00
CA SER A 229 -3.95 7.65 22.39
C SER A 229 -2.64 7.81 23.17
N GLY A 230 -1.60 8.38 22.58
CA GLY A 230 -0.32 8.63 23.25
C GLY A 230 0.58 7.40 23.43
N VAL A 231 0.32 6.31 22.69
CA VAL A 231 1.15 5.09 22.77
C VAL A 231 2.48 5.32 22.05
N VAL A 232 3.56 5.32 22.82
CA VAL A 232 4.93 5.51 22.32
C VAL A 232 5.43 4.24 21.61
N GLY A 233 6.13 4.39 20.48
CA GLY A 233 6.68 3.27 19.73
C GLY A 233 5.73 2.64 18.70
N ALA A 234 4.52 3.17 18.53
CA ALA A 234 3.55 2.72 17.53
C ALA A 234 3.93 3.04 16.07
N GLU A 235 5.09 3.67 15.83
CA GLU A 235 5.49 4.12 14.50
C GLU A 235 5.80 2.98 13.51
N LYS A 236 6.09 1.77 14.01
CA LYS A 236 6.41 0.58 13.22
C LYS A 236 5.49 -0.60 13.59
N PRO A 237 4.28 -0.71 13.01
CA PRO A 237 3.58 -1.99 12.99
C PRO A 237 4.35 -3.00 12.11
N ALA A 238 4.27 -4.28 12.46
CA ALA A 238 4.77 -5.38 11.63
C ALA A 238 4.04 -5.50 10.28
#